data_AF-A0A1B8CLQ2-F1
#
_entry.id   AF-A0A1B8CLQ2-F1
#
_cell.length_a   1.000
_cell.length_b   1.000
_cell.length_c   1.000
_cell.angle_alpha   90.00
_cell.angle_beta   90.00
_cell.angle_gamma   90.00
#
_symmetry.space_group_name_H-M   'P 1'
#
loop_
_entity.id
_entity.type
_entity.pdbx_description
1 polymer ?
#
loop_
_entity_poly.entity_id
_entity_poly.type
_entity_poly.pdbx_seq_one_letter_code
_entity_poly.pdbx_strand_id
1 'polypeptide(L)'
;MSSSSREHDEGTTEVDPRYLETVTYQNREFQQHSVENSIYFSPIDEDEIERLTRQHRLLSIVFDERLVFPPINNPRRILDCGHGSASWAVDVAEQYPRCEVYGVDISSHMQPDEIPVNLHLQVDDLNRRFTFARNSFDIVHSQLVAGGINAARWTTYLRDLFRVTRPGGWCQMVEVYYQVQSYNGTLTDEHGLRQWSTRMFQSMEGLKDLRMPLHLANAMRTAGFVDIDHRMIPLPTCAWSDDERERRIGTENRDNVQSFLSSLAIYPLTERLGMAPNDAQLLIAQARNEADTPAFKWGFAGVFSTICLHRSKGASVKIALVSSKCVRRYNASLSECRNAY
;
A
#
# COMPACT_ATOMS: atom_id res chain seq x y z
N MET A 1 -29.32 -29.47 -33.17
CA MET A 1 -27.88 -29.18 -33.09
C MET A 1 -27.71 -27.86 -32.34
N SER A 2 -27.09 -27.95 -31.16
CA SER A 2 -26.45 -26.89 -30.36
C SER A 2 -27.24 -25.60 -30.07
N SER A 3 -28.02 -25.63 -28.98
CA SER A 3 -28.30 -24.42 -28.20
C SER A 3 -27.00 -23.98 -27.52
N SER A 4 -26.42 -22.89 -28.03
CA SER A 4 -25.33 -22.17 -27.38
C SER A 4 -25.84 -21.60 -26.06
N SER A 5 -25.54 -22.29 -24.96
CA SER A 5 -25.56 -21.72 -23.61
C SER A 5 -24.68 -20.48 -23.59
N ARG A 6 -25.30 -19.30 -23.50
CA ARG A 6 -24.60 -18.07 -23.14
C ARG A 6 -24.02 -18.29 -21.75
N GLU A 7 -22.69 -18.35 -21.67
CA GLU A 7 -21.96 -18.34 -20.41
C GLU A 7 -22.28 -17.05 -19.64
N HIS A 8 -22.31 -17.20 -18.31
CA HIS A 8 -22.91 -16.31 -17.32
C HIS A 8 -22.56 -14.82 -17.45
N ASP A 9 -23.58 -14.00 -17.18
CA ASP A 9 -23.49 -12.57 -16.89
C ASP A 9 -22.54 -12.35 -15.68
N GLU A 10 -21.34 -11.82 -15.92
CA GLU A 10 -20.43 -11.35 -14.85
C GLU A 10 -20.98 -10.00 -14.30
N GLY A 11 -22.07 -10.07 -13.55
CA GLY A 11 -22.70 -8.91 -12.93
C GLY A 11 -22.11 -8.59 -11.55
N THR A 12 -21.88 -7.31 -11.27
CA THR A 12 -21.76 -6.82 -9.89
C THR A 12 -23.13 -6.95 -9.20
N THR A 13 -23.14 -7.40 -7.94
CA THR A 13 -24.36 -7.43 -7.13
C THR A 13 -24.40 -6.24 -6.18
N GLU A 14 -25.57 -5.98 -5.58
CA GLU A 14 -25.66 -5.03 -4.48
C GLU A 14 -24.71 -5.41 -3.34
N VAL A 15 -24.17 -4.40 -2.65
CA VAL A 15 -23.26 -4.59 -1.52
C VAL A 15 -24.04 -5.21 -0.37
N ASP A 16 -23.53 -6.32 0.17
CA ASP A 16 -24.11 -6.94 1.37
C ASP A 16 -24.07 -5.93 2.53
N PRO A 17 -25.20 -5.64 3.21
CA PRO A 17 -25.28 -4.67 4.29
C PRO A 17 -24.22 -4.83 5.38
N ARG A 18 -23.70 -6.04 5.60
CA ARG A 18 -22.62 -6.30 6.57
C ARG A 18 -21.34 -5.49 6.30
N TYR A 19 -21.06 -5.13 5.04
CA TYR A 19 -19.88 -4.31 4.70
C TYR A 19 -20.10 -2.82 4.98
N LEU A 20 -21.33 -2.42 5.33
CA LEU A 20 -21.71 -1.05 5.69
C LEU A 20 -21.79 -0.84 7.21
N GLU A 21 -21.73 -1.91 8.00
CA GLU A 21 -21.77 -1.81 9.46
C GLU A 21 -20.44 -1.26 10.00
N THR A 22 -20.55 -0.28 10.90
CA THR A 22 -19.41 0.36 11.56
C THR A 22 -19.43 0.14 13.07
N VAL A 23 -18.25 0.23 13.68
CA VAL A 23 -18.05 0.14 15.12
C VAL A 23 -17.03 1.18 15.56
N THR A 24 -17.23 1.77 16.74
CA THR A 24 -16.36 2.83 17.27
C THR A 24 -15.39 2.28 18.31
N TYR A 25 -14.10 2.56 18.12
CA TYR A 25 -13.06 2.34 19.13
C TYR A 25 -12.27 3.62 19.33
N GLN A 26 -12.11 4.06 20.59
CA GLN A 26 -11.33 5.27 20.95
C GLN A 26 -11.69 6.51 20.10
N ASN A 27 -12.99 6.73 19.87
CA ASN A 27 -13.54 7.83 19.05
C ASN A 27 -13.16 7.79 17.55
N ARG A 28 -12.75 6.64 17.03
CA ARG A 28 -12.51 6.41 15.60
C ARG A 28 -13.49 5.36 15.09
N GLU A 29 -13.94 5.50 13.85
CA GLU A 29 -14.88 4.57 13.23
C GLU A 29 -14.14 3.51 12.42
N PHE A 30 -14.53 2.25 12.57
CA PHE A 30 -13.97 1.09 11.88
C PHE A 30 -15.08 0.32 11.19
N GLN A 31 -14.78 -0.35 10.08
CA GLN A 31 -15.73 -1.28 9.49
C GLN A 31 -15.84 -2.52 10.38
N GLN A 32 -17.03 -2.81 10.90
CA GLN A 32 -17.28 -3.89 11.85
C GLN A 32 -16.89 -5.25 11.27
N HIS A 33 -17.28 -5.53 10.02
CA HIS A 33 -16.92 -6.78 9.34
C HIS A 33 -15.40 -7.00 9.29
N SER A 34 -14.62 -5.95 8.98
CA SER A 34 -13.17 -6.06 8.88
C SER A 34 -12.50 -6.37 10.21
N VAL A 35 -12.90 -5.72 11.30
CA VAL A 35 -12.29 -5.96 12.61
C VAL A 35 -12.65 -7.34 13.17
N GLU A 36 -13.91 -7.76 13.05
CA GLU A 36 -14.37 -9.07 13.52
C GLU A 36 -13.71 -10.25 12.77
N ASN A 37 -13.41 -10.05 11.49
CA ASN A 37 -12.82 -11.08 10.63
C ASN A 37 -11.31 -10.90 10.45
N SER A 38 -10.69 -9.99 11.23
CA SER A 38 -9.25 -9.70 11.17
C SER A 38 -8.74 -9.33 9.76
N ILE A 39 -9.57 -8.68 8.95
CA ILE A 39 -9.25 -8.28 7.57
C ILE A 39 -8.43 -6.99 7.60
N TYR A 40 -8.94 -5.94 8.24
CA TYR A 40 -8.31 -4.63 8.29
C TYR A 40 -8.59 -3.95 9.63
N PHE A 41 -7.60 -3.23 10.15
CA PHE A 41 -7.60 -2.70 11.52
C PHE A 41 -7.37 -1.19 11.59
N SER A 42 -7.51 -0.48 10.48
CA SER A 42 -7.43 0.98 10.45
C SER A 42 -8.83 1.58 10.44
N PRO A 43 -8.98 2.83 10.90
CA PRO A 43 -10.24 3.56 10.81
C PRO A 43 -10.72 3.75 9.36
N ILE A 44 -11.95 4.20 9.21
CA ILE A 44 -12.61 4.51 7.93
C ILE A 44 -13.35 5.87 7.97
N ASP A 45 -13.04 6.69 8.97
CA ASP A 45 -13.64 8.01 9.20
C ASP A 45 -12.98 9.13 8.37
N GLU A 46 -13.54 10.34 8.43
CA GLU A 46 -13.07 11.52 7.70
C GLU A 46 -11.58 11.82 7.95
N ASP A 47 -11.12 11.66 9.20
CA ASP A 47 -9.71 11.84 9.59
C ASP A 47 -8.79 10.87 8.81
N GLU A 48 -9.23 9.63 8.58
CA GLU A 48 -8.47 8.66 7.81
C GLU A 48 -8.50 8.96 6.30
N ILE A 49 -9.62 9.45 5.77
CA ILE A 49 -9.72 9.90 4.38
C ILE A 49 -8.73 11.03 4.11
N GLU A 50 -8.64 12.02 5.01
CA GLU A 50 -7.67 13.11 4.90
C GLU A 50 -6.23 12.58 4.97
N ARG A 51 -5.95 11.64 5.90
CA ARG A 51 -4.63 11.01 6.02
C ARG A 51 -4.24 10.28 4.73
N LEU A 52 -5.12 9.45 4.17
CA LEU A 52 -4.88 8.72 2.92
C LEU A 52 -4.65 9.68 1.74
N THR A 53 -5.42 10.76 1.67
CA THR A 53 -5.22 11.82 0.67
C THR A 53 -3.84 12.47 0.79
N ARG A 54 -3.38 12.74 2.03
CA ARG A 54 -2.04 13.26 2.29
C ARG A 54 -0.95 12.25 1.91
N GLN A 55 -1.17 10.98 2.21
CA GLN A 55 -0.27 9.88 1.84
C GLN A 55 -0.15 9.73 0.32
N HIS A 56 -1.25 9.87 -0.42
CA HIS A 56 -1.24 9.88 -1.89
C HIS A 56 -0.37 11.01 -2.45
N ARG A 57 -0.57 12.26 -1.98
CA ARG A 57 0.25 13.41 -2.38
C ARG A 57 1.75 13.20 -2.10
N LEU A 58 2.06 12.68 -0.91
CA LEU A 58 3.43 12.32 -0.56
C LEU A 58 4.03 11.30 -1.55
N LEU A 59 3.27 10.26 -1.90
CA LEU A 59 3.74 9.24 -2.83
C LEU A 59 3.92 9.79 -4.25
N SER A 60 3.05 10.70 -4.71
CA SER A 60 3.26 11.42 -5.97
C SER A 60 4.61 12.14 -5.96
N ILE A 61 4.97 12.82 -4.88
CA ILE A 61 6.29 13.47 -4.73
C ILE A 61 7.44 12.45 -4.72
N VAL A 62 7.27 11.34 -4.00
CA VAL A 62 8.25 10.23 -3.95
C VAL A 62 8.48 9.62 -5.34
N PHE A 63 7.50 9.65 -6.22
CA PHE A 63 7.58 9.09 -7.57
C PHE A 63 7.66 10.14 -8.67
N ASP A 64 8.06 11.38 -8.34
CA ASP A 64 8.24 12.48 -9.29
C ASP A 64 6.97 12.72 -10.16
N GLU A 65 5.81 12.75 -9.50
CA GLU A 65 4.45 12.93 -10.03
C GLU A 65 3.99 11.81 -10.99
N ARG A 66 4.64 10.64 -10.94
CA ARG A 66 4.29 9.51 -11.80
C ARG A 66 3.31 8.56 -11.10
N LEU A 67 2.15 8.32 -11.72
CA LEU A 67 1.14 7.36 -11.23
C LEU A 67 1.32 5.96 -11.82
N VAL A 68 1.62 5.88 -13.13
CA VAL A 68 1.84 4.62 -13.87
C VAL A 68 3.31 4.47 -14.22
N PHE A 69 3.97 3.52 -13.57
CA PHE A 69 5.40 3.24 -13.71
C PHE A 69 5.77 2.42 -14.96
N PRO A 70 4.98 1.41 -15.40
CA PRO A 70 5.27 0.72 -16.63
C PRO A 70 5.36 1.65 -17.85
N PRO A 71 6.18 1.31 -18.86
CA PRO A 71 6.28 2.08 -20.10
C PRO A 71 5.09 1.75 -21.03
N ILE A 72 3.87 2.12 -20.63
CA ILE A 72 2.63 1.91 -21.38
C ILE A 72 1.91 3.24 -21.62
N ASN A 73 1.56 3.50 -22.88
CA ASN A 73 1.01 4.81 -23.26
C ASN A 73 -0.51 4.86 -23.22
N ASN A 74 -1.19 3.80 -23.65
CA ASN A 74 -2.65 3.78 -23.81
C ASN A 74 -3.23 2.49 -23.20
N PRO A 75 -3.20 2.32 -21.87
CA PRO A 75 -3.92 1.24 -21.22
C PRO A 75 -5.42 1.37 -21.52
N ARG A 76 -6.11 0.23 -21.67
CA ARG A 76 -7.56 0.16 -21.87
C ARG A 76 -8.30 -0.20 -20.59
N ARG A 77 -7.71 -1.06 -19.75
CA ARG A 77 -8.26 -1.50 -18.47
C ARG A 77 -7.19 -1.53 -17.39
N ILE A 78 -7.45 -0.88 -16.27
CA ILE A 78 -6.60 -0.87 -15.08
C ILE A 78 -7.40 -1.41 -13.89
N LEU A 79 -6.77 -2.24 -13.07
CA LEU A 79 -7.31 -2.65 -11.77
C LEU A 79 -6.47 -2.01 -10.65
N ASP A 80 -7.11 -1.34 -9.71
CA ASP A 80 -6.53 -0.82 -8.48
C ASP A 80 -7.01 -1.67 -7.28
N CYS A 81 -6.08 -2.34 -6.61
CA CYS A 81 -6.37 -3.23 -5.49
C CYS A 81 -6.13 -2.53 -4.16
N GLY A 82 -7.19 -2.37 -3.35
CA GLY A 82 -7.18 -1.69 -2.07
C GLY A 82 -7.21 -0.19 -2.24
N HIS A 83 -8.21 0.32 -2.97
CA HIS A 83 -8.23 1.71 -3.43
C HIS A 83 -8.31 2.74 -2.28
N GLY A 84 -8.72 2.35 -1.08
CA GLY A 84 -8.85 3.26 0.07
C GLY A 84 -9.74 4.46 -0.25
N SER A 85 -9.20 5.68 -0.15
CA SER A 85 -9.88 6.93 -0.55
C SER A 85 -10.10 7.10 -2.06
N ALA A 86 -9.65 6.15 -2.87
CA ALA A 86 -9.66 6.15 -4.34
C ALA A 86 -8.83 7.27 -5.00
N SER A 87 -8.01 8.02 -4.24
CA SER A 87 -7.26 9.17 -4.79
C SER A 87 -6.37 8.81 -5.98
N TRP A 88 -5.67 7.67 -5.93
CA TRP A 88 -4.87 7.20 -7.06
C TRP A 88 -5.74 6.81 -8.27
N ALA A 89 -6.84 6.09 -8.03
CA ALA A 89 -7.74 5.64 -9.08
C ALA A 89 -8.42 6.81 -9.81
N VAL A 90 -8.81 7.85 -9.07
CA VAL A 90 -9.35 9.10 -9.62
C VAL A 90 -8.32 9.77 -10.52
N ASP A 91 -7.11 10.05 -10.02
CA ASP A 91 -6.08 10.72 -10.81
C ASP A 91 -5.71 9.93 -12.08
N VAL A 92 -5.68 8.59 -12.00
CA VAL A 92 -5.41 7.73 -13.16
C VAL A 92 -6.55 7.74 -14.16
N ALA A 93 -7.80 7.72 -13.69
CA ALA A 93 -8.96 7.80 -14.58
C ALA A 93 -9.02 9.14 -15.32
N GLU A 94 -8.66 10.24 -14.66
CA GLU A 94 -8.52 11.57 -15.27
C GLU A 94 -7.35 11.64 -16.26
N GLN A 95 -6.20 11.06 -15.91
CA GLN A 95 -5.02 11.02 -16.78
C GLN A 95 -5.26 10.18 -18.05
N TYR A 96 -6.07 9.13 -17.96
CA TYR A 96 -6.37 8.20 -19.05
C TYR A 96 -7.88 8.12 -19.33
N PRO A 97 -8.50 9.15 -19.94
CA PRO A 97 -9.95 9.23 -20.12
C PRO A 97 -10.55 8.19 -21.08
N ARG A 98 -9.71 7.38 -21.73
CA ARG A 98 -10.11 6.25 -22.60
C ARG A 98 -9.85 4.88 -21.97
N CYS A 99 -9.39 4.86 -20.72
CA CYS A 99 -9.12 3.66 -19.96
C CYS A 99 -10.25 3.45 -18.96
N GLU A 100 -10.78 2.24 -18.88
CA GLU A 100 -11.67 1.83 -17.80
C GLU A 100 -10.82 1.48 -16.56
N VAL A 101 -11.01 2.21 -15.47
CA VAL A 101 -10.32 1.97 -14.20
C VAL A 101 -11.29 1.28 -13.25
N TYR A 102 -10.86 0.18 -12.65
CA TYR A 102 -11.64 -0.58 -11.68
C TYR A 102 -10.91 -0.52 -10.35
N GLY A 103 -11.53 0.01 -9.30
CA GLY A 103 -11.02 -0.04 -7.94
C GLY A 103 -11.76 -1.09 -7.13
N VAL A 104 -11.04 -1.88 -6.35
CA VAL A 104 -11.63 -2.78 -5.34
C VAL A 104 -11.12 -2.43 -3.95
N ASP A 105 -12.00 -2.39 -2.97
CA ASP A 105 -11.65 -2.25 -1.55
C ASP A 105 -12.66 -3.01 -0.68
N ILE A 106 -12.28 -3.38 0.54
CA ILE A 106 -13.19 -4.04 1.48
C ILE A 106 -14.25 -3.07 2.01
N SER A 107 -13.98 -1.77 1.97
CA SER A 107 -14.86 -0.72 2.51
C SER A 107 -15.22 0.31 1.45
N SER A 108 -16.51 0.62 1.33
CA SER A 108 -17.02 1.72 0.51
C SER A 108 -17.04 3.08 1.23
N HIS A 109 -16.84 3.12 2.54
CA HIS A 109 -17.02 4.35 3.35
C HIS A 109 -16.07 5.49 2.99
N MET A 110 -14.92 5.18 2.40
CA MET A 110 -13.93 6.17 2.00
C MET A 110 -14.03 6.56 0.52
N GLN A 111 -15.02 6.03 -0.21
CA GLN A 111 -15.22 6.37 -1.61
C GLN A 111 -15.67 7.84 -1.74
N PRO A 112 -15.14 8.58 -2.71
CA PRO A 112 -15.59 9.96 -2.95
C PRO A 112 -17.00 9.97 -3.54
N ASP A 113 -17.75 11.04 -3.25
CA ASP A 113 -19.12 11.24 -3.76
C ASP A 113 -19.16 11.39 -5.29
N GLU A 114 -18.11 11.99 -5.86
CA GLU A 114 -17.97 12.22 -7.29
C GLU A 114 -16.75 11.46 -7.83
N ILE A 115 -16.97 10.64 -8.86
CA ILE A 115 -15.92 9.89 -9.55
C ILE A 115 -15.97 10.13 -11.06
N PRO A 116 -14.81 10.05 -11.75
CA PRO A 116 -14.77 10.06 -13.21
C PRO A 116 -15.66 8.98 -13.84
N VAL A 117 -16.27 9.27 -14.99
CA VAL A 117 -17.22 8.35 -15.66
C VAL A 117 -16.61 7.01 -16.12
N ASN A 118 -15.29 6.95 -16.21
CA ASN A 118 -14.50 5.77 -16.57
C ASN A 118 -13.89 5.06 -15.35
N LEU A 119 -14.27 5.45 -14.13
CA LEU A 119 -13.88 4.81 -12.87
C LEU A 119 -15.03 4.00 -12.29
N HIS A 120 -14.78 2.74 -11.95
CA HIS A 120 -15.73 1.82 -11.34
C HIS A 120 -15.18 1.35 -9.99
N LEU A 121 -15.78 1.78 -8.88
CA LEU A 121 -15.39 1.34 -7.53
C LEU A 121 -16.31 0.22 -7.04
N GLN A 122 -15.72 -0.84 -6.49
CA GLN A 122 -16.43 -2.05 -6.06
C GLN A 122 -15.98 -2.48 -4.67
N VAL A 123 -16.92 -3.01 -3.88
CA VAL A 123 -16.61 -3.66 -2.61
C VAL A 123 -16.22 -5.11 -2.86
N ASP A 124 -14.98 -5.49 -2.60
CA ASP A 124 -14.50 -6.88 -2.70
C ASP A 124 -13.36 -7.16 -1.70
N ASP A 125 -13.28 -8.41 -1.24
CA ASP A 125 -12.27 -8.84 -0.28
C ASP A 125 -11.05 -9.40 -1.00
N LEU A 126 -9.94 -8.67 -0.97
CA LEU A 126 -8.67 -9.12 -1.55
C LEU A 126 -8.11 -10.41 -0.91
N ASN A 127 -8.61 -10.80 0.27
CA ASN A 127 -8.32 -12.08 0.91
C ASN A 127 -9.10 -13.27 0.31
N ARG A 128 -10.03 -13.00 -0.61
CA ARG A 128 -10.71 -14.00 -1.43
C ARG A 128 -10.14 -14.04 -2.84
N ARG A 129 -10.48 -15.11 -3.55
CA ARG A 129 -10.09 -15.26 -4.96
C ARG A 129 -10.78 -14.19 -5.79
N PHE A 130 -10.02 -13.50 -6.64
CA PHE A 130 -10.59 -12.44 -7.48
C PHE A 130 -11.68 -12.97 -8.41
N THR A 131 -12.76 -12.21 -8.51
CA THR A 131 -13.93 -12.49 -9.34
C THR A 131 -13.70 -12.19 -10.82
N PHE A 132 -12.73 -11.33 -11.15
CA PHE A 132 -12.39 -10.99 -12.52
C PHE A 132 -11.89 -12.18 -13.36
N ALA A 133 -12.26 -12.19 -14.64
CA ALA A 133 -11.75 -13.12 -15.64
C ALA A 133 -10.22 -13.04 -15.81
N ARG A 134 -9.63 -14.11 -16.34
CA ARG A 134 -8.19 -14.16 -16.64
C ARG A 134 -7.83 -13.15 -17.73
N ASN A 135 -6.63 -12.59 -17.66
CA ASN A 135 -6.06 -11.72 -18.69
C ASN A 135 -6.92 -10.47 -19.02
N SER A 136 -7.58 -9.90 -18.02
CA SER A 136 -8.56 -8.82 -18.18
C SER A 136 -7.94 -7.41 -18.19
N PHE A 137 -6.79 -7.22 -17.54
CA PHE A 137 -6.23 -5.89 -17.28
C PHE A 137 -4.87 -5.68 -17.96
N ASP A 138 -4.67 -4.46 -18.48
CA ASP A 138 -3.39 -3.98 -19.00
C ASP A 138 -2.40 -3.70 -17.87
N ILE A 139 -2.91 -3.12 -16.78
CA ILE A 139 -2.16 -2.83 -15.56
C ILE A 139 -2.96 -3.31 -14.36
N VAL A 140 -2.29 -3.97 -13.43
CA VAL A 140 -2.80 -4.23 -12.08
C VAL A 140 -1.93 -3.47 -11.08
N HIS A 141 -2.54 -2.54 -10.36
CA HIS A 141 -1.93 -1.74 -9.32
C HIS A 141 -2.35 -2.25 -7.94
N SER A 142 -1.41 -2.25 -7.00
CA SER A 142 -1.66 -2.56 -5.59
C SER A 142 -0.73 -1.71 -4.74
N GLN A 143 -1.29 -0.94 -3.82
CA GLN A 143 -0.54 0.03 -3.04
C GLN A 143 -0.92 -0.03 -1.57
N LEU A 144 0.09 -0.22 -0.71
CA LEU A 144 0.01 -0.21 0.75
C LEU A 144 -1.03 -1.20 1.33
N VAL A 145 -1.23 -2.35 0.68
CA VAL A 145 -2.25 -3.34 1.09
C VAL A 145 -1.73 -4.32 2.14
N ALA A 146 -0.45 -4.24 2.53
CA ALA A 146 0.13 -5.21 3.45
C ALA A 146 -0.55 -5.29 4.83
N GLY A 147 -1.20 -4.21 5.28
CA GLY A 147 -2.02 -4.22 6.50
C GLY A 147 -3.36 -4.95 6.34
N GLY A 148 -3.87 -5.10 5.12
CA GLY A 148 -5.15 -5.75 4.80
C GLY A 148 -5.02 -7.20 4.33
N ILE A 149 -3.91 -7.56 3.69
CA ILE A 149 -3.68 -8.92 3.19
C ILE A 149 -3.19 -9.85 4.30
N ASN A 150 -3.89 -10.95 4.51
CA ASN A 150 -3.53 -12.01 5.45
C ASN A 150 -2.17 -12.63 5.08
N ALA A 151 -1.36 -12.95 6.08
CA ALA A 151 -0.02 -13.52 5.89
C ALA A 151 -0.04 -14.78 4.99
N ALA A 152 -1.02 -15.67 5.20
CA ALA A 152 -1.20 -16.89 4.40
C ALA A 152 -1.73 -16.63 2.98
N ARG A 153 -2.29 -15.45 2.71
CA ARG A 153 -2.95 -15.10 1.43
C ARG A 153 -1.96 -14.61 0.38
N TRP A 154 -0.83 -14.03 0.76
CA TRP A 154 0.12 -13.38 -0.17
C TRP A 154 0.46 -14.23 -1.41
N THR A 155 0.80 -15.51 -1.22
CA THR A 155 1.17 -16.38 -2.34
C THR A 155 0.03 -16.51 -3.36
N THR A 156 -1.20 -16.71 -2.89
CA THR A 156 -2.36 -16.82 -3.80
C THR A 156 -2.82 -15.45 -4.31
N TYR A 157 -2.58 -14.38 -3.56
CA TYR A 157 -2.94 -13.01 -3.96
C TYR A 157 -2.11 -12.60 -5.18
N LEU A 158 -0.79 -12.78 -5.12
CA LEU A 158 0.09 -12.51 -6.26
C LEU A 158 -0.23 -13.41 -7.47
N ARG A 159 -0.71 -14.64 -7.25
CA ARG A 159 -1.20 -15.51 -8.34
C ARG A 159 -2.48 -14.98 -8.97
N ASP A 160 -3.38 -14.37 -8.19
CA ASP A 160 -4.56 -13.70 -8.73
C ASP A 160 -4.18 -12.45 -9.53
N LEU A 161 -3.27 -11.60 -9.01
CA LEU A 161 -2.73 -10.46 -9.76
C LEU A 161 -2.14 -10.92 -11.10
N PHE A 162 -1.31 -11.97 -11.09
CA PHE A 162 -0.77 -12.56 -12.31
C PHE A 162 -1.88 -13.06 -13.24
N ARG A 163 -2.86 -13.79 -12.71
CA ARG A 163 -3.95 -14.39 -13.49
C ARG A 163 -4.81 -13.34 -14.20
N VAL A 164 -5.12 -12.22 -13.55
CA VAL A 164 -5.99 -11.17 -14.11
C VAL A 164 -5.22 -10.18 -14.98
N THR A 165 -3.90 -10.08 -14.81
CA THR A 165 -3.03 -9.32 -15.72
C THR A 165 -2.94 -10.05 -17.06
N ARG A 166 -3.13 -9.37 -18.19
CA ARG A 166 -2.99 -10.00 -19.50
C ARG A 166 -1.53 -10.31 -19.85
N PRO A 167 -1.24 -11.26 -20.75
CA PRO A 167 0.08 -11.42 -21.32
C PRO A 167 0.59 -10.12 -21.96
N GLY A 168 1.80 -9.70 -21.58
CA GLY A 168 2.37 -8.40 -21.96
C GLY A 168 1.82 -7.19 -21.19
N GLY A 169 0.89 -7.41 -20.26
CA GLY A 169 0.44 -6.42 -19.29
C GLY A 169 1.35 -6.36 -18.06
N TRP A 170 1.10 -5.39 -17.19
CA TRP A 170 1.99 -5.03 -16.11
C TRP A 170 1.33 -5.17 -14.74
N CYS A 171 2.13 -5.51 -13.74
CA CYS A 171 1.75 -5.32 -12.35
C CYS A 171 2.72 -4.32 -11.71
N GLN A 172 2.18 -3.29 -11.05
CA GLN A 172 2.94 -2.35 -10.24
C GLN A 172 2.46 -2.42 -8.79
N MET A 173 3.40 -2.57 -7.87
CA MET A 173 3.13 -2.65 -6.45
C MET A 173 3.97 -1.64 -5.68
N VAL A 174 3.35 -0.94 -4.73
CA VAL A 174 4.02 -0.01 -3.81
C VAL A 174 3.70 -0.43 -2.39
N GLU A 175 4.73 -0.73 -1.60
CA GLU A 175 4.56 -1.06 -0.19
C GLU A 175 5.55 -0.29 0.68
N VAL A 176 5.22 -0.06 1.94
CA VAL A 176 6.14 0.59 2.90
C VAL A 176 6.50 -0.39 3.99
N TYR A 177 7.79 -0.49 4.31
CA TYR A 177 8.24 -1.19 5.50
C TYR A 177 8.39 -0.20 6.65
N TYR A 178 7.38 -0.15 7.53
CA TYR A 178 7.28 0.83 8.62
C TYR A 178 8.19 0.56 9.83
N GLN A 179 9.19 -0.31 9.70
CA GLN A 179 10.23 -0.41 10.71
C GLN A 179 11.04 0.89 10.73
N VAL A 180 11.07 1.55 11.88
CA VAL A 180 11.88 2.76 12.08
C VAL A 180 13.37 2.42 12.04
N GLN A 181 14.11 3.27 11.35
CA GLN A 181 15.56 3.25 11.25
C GLN A 181 16.13 4.63 11.59
N SER A 182 17.37 4.65 12.06
CA SER A 182 18.14 5.87 12.26
C SER A 182 19.33 5.87 11.31
N TYR A 183 19.61 7.03 10.72
CA TYR A 183 20.72 7.23 9.78
C TYR A 183 21.96 7.82 10.47
N ASN A 184 21.95 7.99 11.80
CA ASN A 184 23.08 8.43 12.61
C ASN A 184 23.38 7.51 13.81
N GLY A 185 22.69 6.36 13.92
CA GLY A 185 22.93 5.36 14.95
C GLY A 185 22.36 5.68 16.33
N THR A 186 21.50 6.71 16.47
CA THR A 186 20.96 7.13 17.77
C THR A 186 19.73 6.33 18.22
N LEU A 187 19.14 5.52 17.35
CA LEU A 187 17.93 4.76 17.67
C LEU A 187 18.24 3.64 18.67
N THR A 188 17.50 3.62 19.77
CA THR A 188 17.53 2.59 20.82
C THR A 188 16.14 2.06 21.10
N ASP A 189 16.03 0.92 21.79
CA ASP A 189 14.75 0.34 22.18
C ASP A 189 13.98 1.16 23.24
N GLU A 190 14.61 2.19 23.82
CA GLU A 190 13.96 3.11 24.77
C GLU A 190 13.10 4.16 24.06
N HIS A 191 13.38 4.48 22.80
CA HIS A 191 12.67 5.53 22.05
C HIS A 191 11.21 5.15 21.76
N GLY A 192 10.31 6.12 21.90
CA GLY A 192 8.89 5.98 21.66
C GLY A 192 8.55 5.47 20.26
N LEU A 193 9.20 5.98 19.21
CA LEU A 193 8.94 5.53 17.82
C LEU A 193 9.44 4.09 17.58
N ARG A 194 10.56 3.70 18.19
CA ARG A 194 11.03 2.31 18.17
C ARG A 194 10.03 1.39 18.84
N GLN A 195 9.62 1.74 20.05
CA GLN A 195 8.61 1.06 20.84
C GLN A 195 7.25 0.95 20.14
N TRP A 196 6.83 2.00 19.43
CA TRP A 196 5.62 2.03 18.61
C TRP A 196 5.72 1.02 17.47
N SER A 197 6.81 1.07 16.68
CA SER A 197 6.98 0.16 15.53
C SER A 197 7.02 -1.30 15.98
N THR A 198 7.79 -1.62 17.03
CA THR A 198 7.88 -2.98 17.58
C THR A 198 6.51 -3.52 18.00
N ARG A 199 5.72 -2.72 18.72
CA ARG A 199 4.37 -3.13 19.16
C ARG A 199 3.41 -3.30 17.99
N MET A 200 3.49 -2.45 16.97
CA MET A 200 2.73 -2.61 15.73
C MET A 200 3.04 -3.94 15.03
N PHE A 201 4.30 -4.36 14.97
CA PHE A 201 4.64 -5.69 14.43
C PHE A 201 4.09 -6.82 15.31
N GLN A 202 4.20 -6.70 16.63
CA GLN A 202 3.67 -7.68 17.58
C GLN A 202 2.14 -7.82 17.48
N SER A 203 1.41 -6.72 17.33
CA SER A 203 -0.06 -6.75 17.25
C SER A 203 -0.59 -7.50 16.00
N MET A 204 0.24 -7.55 14.95
CA MET A 204 -0.09 -8.15 13.65
C MET A 204 0.53 -9.55 13.44
N GLU A 205 1.32 -10.04 14.40
CA GLU A 205 2.05 -11.29 14.28
C GLU A 205 1.11 -12.48 14.01
N GLY A 206 1.47 -13.32 13.05
CA GLY A 206 0.66 -14.46 12.60
C GLY A 206 -0.55 -14.09 11.72
N LEU A 207 -0.99 -12.82 11.71
CA LEU A 207 -2.14 -12.36 10.93
C LEU A 207 -1.73 -11.67 9.63
N LYS A 208 -0.76 -10.74 9.68
CA LYS A 208 -0.27 -9.97 8.53
C LYS A 208 1.23 -10.16 8.37
N ASP A 209 1.69 -10.12 7.13
CA ASP A 209 3.13 -10.10 6.83
C ASP A 209 3.57 -8.69 6.46
N LEU A 210 3.86 -7.89 7.48
CA LEU A 210 4.36 -6.52 7.31
C LEU A 210 5.81 -6.47 6.79
N ARG A 211 6.49 -7.61 6.66
CA ARG A 211 7.84 -7.74 6.07
C ARG A 211 7.79 -8.13 4.59
N MET A 212 6.61 -8.41 4.03
CA MET A 212 6.41 -8.69 2.62
C MET A 212 7.13 -7.72 1.64
N PRO A 213 7.26 -6.40 1.91
CA PRO A 213 7.95 -5.49 1.00
C PRO A 213 9.40 -5.93 0.69
N LEU A 214 10.08 -6.54 1.67
CA LEU A 214 11.46 -7.04 1.54
C LEU A 214 11.57 -8.27 0.63
N HIS A 215 10.46 -9.00 0.46
CA HIS A 215 10.39 -10.26 -0.27
C HIS A 215 9.61 -10.15 -1.59
N LEU A 216 9.00 -9.00 -1.84
CA LEU A 216 8.02 -8.78 -2.91
C LEU A 216 8.57 -9.14 -4.29
N ALA A 217 9.79 -8.71 -4.62
CA ALA A 217 10.42 -9.05 -5.90
C ALA A 217 10.53 -10.57 -6.12
N ASN A 218 10.90 -11.33 -5.08
CA ASN A 218 11.04 -12.79 -5.19
C ASN A 218 9.66 -13.48 -5.26
N ALA A 219 8.71 -12.99 -4.46
CA ALA A 219 7.33 -13.48 -4.47
C ALA A 219 6.66 -13.27 -5.83
N MET A 220 6.88 -12.11 -6.47
CA MET A 220 6.40 -11.80 -7.81
C MET A 220 7.03 -12.71 -8.89
N ARG A 221 8.33 -13.04 -8.81
CA ARG A 221 8.94 -14.06 -9.71
C ARG A 221 8.28 -15.41 -9.53
N THR A 222 8.03 -15.80 -8.28
CA THR A 222 7.42 -17.09 -7.94
C THR A 222 5.98 -17.18 -8.47
N ALA A 223 5.25 -16.06 -8.50
CA ALA A 223 3.92 -15.97 -9.09
C ALA A 223 3.92 -16.10 -10.63
N GLY A 224 5.07 -15.90 -11.28
CA GLY A 224 5.25 -16.08 -12.73
C GLY A 224 5.58 -14.80 -13.51
N PHE A 225 5.64 -13.64 -12.84
CA PHE A 225 6.06 -12.40 -13.50
C PHE A 225 7.54 -12.43 -13.89
N VAL A 226 7.88 -11.67 -14.92
CA VAL A 226 9.24 -11.50 -15.46
C VAL A 226 9.60 -10.01 -15.52
N ASP A 227 10.84 -9.69 -15.93
CA ASP A 227 11.34 -8.31 -16.07
C ASP A 227 11.00 -7.44 -14.85
N ILE A 228 11.48 -7.89 -13.68
CA ILE A 228 11.15 -7.25 -12.40
C ILE A 228 12.17 -6.16 -12.08
N ASP A 229 11.69 -4.93 -11.94
CA ASP A 229 12.43 -3.81 -11.34
C ASP A 229 11.88 -3.57 -9.93
N HIS A 230 12.76 -3.63 -8.93
CA HIS A 230 12.40 -3.51 -7.51
C HIS A 230 13.35 -2.53 -6.84
N ARG A 231 12.79 -1.54 -6.17
CA ARG A 231 13.54 -0.41 -5.61
C ARG A 231 13.04 -0.07 -4.22
N MET A 232 13.98 0.36 -3.38
CA MET A 232 13.70 0.98 -2.10
C MET A 232 14.07 2.46 -2.21
N ILE A 233 13.15 3.33 -1.83
CA ILE A 233 13.35 4.78 -1.72
C ILE A 233 13.23 5.14 -0.24
N PRO A 234 14.22 5.83 0.36
CA PRO A 234 14.14 6.26 1.74
C PRO A 234 12.91 7.13 1.99
N LEU A 235 12.32 6.97 3.18
CA LEU A 235 11.16 7.76 3.61
C LEU A 235 11.46 8.47 4.95
N PRO A 236 12.14 9.63 4.91
CA PRO A 236 12.41 10.44 6.09
C PRO A 236 11.12 10.81 6.82
N THR A 237 11.11 10.77 8.16
CA THR A 237 9.92 11.16 8.96
C THR A 237 9.71 12.67 9.01
N CYS A 238 10.79 13.45 8.86
CA CYS A 238 10.78 14.91 8.80
C CYS A 238 11.96 15.43 7.94
N ALA A 239 12.11 16.75 7.83
CA ALA A 239 13.04 17.42 6.91
C ALA A 239 14.52 17.43 7.37
N TRP A 240 15.06 16.29 7.81
CA TRP A 240 16.41 16.20 8.38
C TRP A 240 17.53 15.88 7.38
N SER A 241 17.20 15.42 6.17
CA SER A 241 18.22 15.04 5.18
C SER A 241 18.89 16.29 4.58
N ASP A 242 20.19 16.20 4.31
CA ASP A 242 20.94 17.23 3.60
C ASP A 242 20.73 17.15 2.08
N ASP A 243 20.24 16.00 1.57
CA ASP A 243 19.84 15.84 0.17
C ASP A 243 18.54 16.62 -0.09
N GLU A 244 18.52 17.45 -1.12
CA GLU A 244 17.39 18.33 -1.42
C GLU A 244 16.08 17.56 -1.67
N ARG A 245 16.15 16.42 -2.36
CA ARG A 245 14.99 15.61 -2.69
C ARG A 245 14.46 14.89 -1.46
N GLU A 246 15.33 14.24 -0.70
CA GLU A 246 14.94 13.58 0.55
C GLU A 246 14.42 14.58 1.58
N ARG A 247 15.01 15.78 1.67
CA ARG A 247 14.53 16.84 2.54
C ARG A 247 13.11 17.29 2.16
N ARG A 248 12.83 17.46 0.87
CA ARG A 248 11.47 17.76 0.37
C ARG A 248 10.49 16.64 0.76
N ILE A 249 10.86 15.37 0.53
CA ILE A 249 10.03 14.22 0.94
C ILE A 249 9.78 14.26 2.44
N GLY A 250 10.81 14.51 3.25
CA GLY A 250 10.68 14.61 4.71
C GLY A 250 9.79 15.76 5.17
N THR A 251 9.85 16.93 4.51
CA THR A 251 8.96 18.07 4.79
C THR A 251 7.49 17.66 4.61
N GLU A 252 7.16 17.03 3.49
CA GLU A 252 5.79 16.64 3.16
C GLU A 252 5.32 15.44 3.98
N ASN A 253 6.23 14.52 4.30
CA ASN A 253 5.91 13.34 5.09
C ASN A 253 5.66 13.67 6.57
N ARG A 254 6.19 14.80 7.08
CA ARG A 254 6.05 15.22 8.49
C ARG A 254 4.60 15.11 8.96
N ASP A 255 3.68 15.79 8.27
CA ASP A 255 2.28 15.82 8.65
C ASP A 255 1.58 14.48 8.38
N ASN A 256 2.01 13.73 7.36
CA ASN A 256 1.52 12.37 7.14
C ASN A 256 1.90 11.44 8.30
N VAL A 257 3.15 11.44 8.74
CA VAL A 257 3.65 10.64 9.88
C VAL A 257 2.88 10.98 11.15
N GLN A 258 2.60 12.26 11.41
CA GLN A 258 1.82 12.66 12.59
C GLN A 258 0.45 11.96 12.61
N SER A 259 -0.36 12.08 11.56
CA SER A 259 -1.68 11.42 11.53
C SER A 259 -1.57 9.89 11.47
N PHE A 260 -0.62 9.36 10.70
CA PHE A 260 -0.33 7.94 10.51
C PHE A 260 -0.04 7.19 11.81
N LEU A 261 0.83 7.71 12.67
CA LEU A 261 1.24 7.03 13.90
C LEU A 261 0.07 6.81 14.87
N SER A 262 -0.95 7.68 14.83
CA SER A 262 -2.17 7.47 15.62
C SER A 262 -3.13 6.52 14.91
N SER A 263 -3.43 6.80 13.64
CA SER A 263 -4.48 6.09 12.91
C SER A 263 -4.25 4.58 12.87
N LEU A 264 -3.02 4.14 12.59
CA LEU A 264 -2.70 2.73 12.54
C LEU A 264 -2.59 2.05 13.91
N ALA A 265 -2.36 2.80 14.98
CA ALA A 265 -1.96 2.23 16.26
C ALA A 265 -3.10 2.08 17.25
N ILE A 266 -4.16 2.89 17.12
CA ILE A 266 -5.26 2.91 18.08
C ILE A 266 -5.83 1.50 18.30
N TYR A 267 -6.36 0.85 17.26
CA TYR A 267 -6.95 -0.48 17.41
C TYR A 267 -5.92 -1.57 17.71
N PRO A 268 -4.78 -1.66 17.01
CA PRO A 268 -3.82 -2.74 17.28
C PRO A 268 -3.14 -2.64 18.65
N LEU A 269 -2.93 -1.45 19.20
CA LEU A 269 -2.36 -1.33 20.54
C LEU A 269 -3.41 -1.61 21.63
N THR A 270 -4.63 -1.07 21.52
CA THR A 270 -5.64 -1.25 22.58
C THR A 270 -6.32 -2.61 22.51
N GLU A 271 -6.86 -2.99 21.34
CA GLU A 271 -7.72 -4.17 21.24
C GLU A 271 -6.92 -5.45 21.00
N ARG A 272 -5.81 -5.38 20.25
CA ARG A 272 -4.99 -6.57 19.93
C ARG A 272 -3.93 -6.86 20.98
N LEU A 273 -3.29 -5.84 21.55
CA LEU A 273 -2.28 -6.00 22.60
C LEU A 273 -2.81 -5.76 24.01
N GLY A 274 -4.05 -5.30 24.17
CA GLY A 274 -4.64 -5.05 25.49
C GLY A 274 -4.02 -3.86 26.23
N MET A 275 -3.34 -2.94 25.52
CA MET A 275 -2.78 -1.75 26.17
C MET A 275 -3.91 -0.87 26.69
N ALA A 276 -3.71 -0.30 27.88
CA ALA A 276 -4.62 0.73 28.38
C ALA A 276 -4.64 1.91 27.38
N PRO A 277 -5.82 2.47 27.04
CA PRO A 277 -5.90 3.55 26.06
C PRO A 277 -4.99 4.74 26.34
N ASN A 278 -4.84 5.13 27.61
CA ASN A 278 -3.95 6.22 28.00
C ASN A 278 -2.48 5.91 27.72
N ASP A 279 -2.04 4.66 27.93
CA ASP A 279 -0.66 4.25 27.66
C ASP A 279 -0.39 4.20 26.15
N ALA A 280 -1.36 3.74 25.36
CA ALA A 280 -1.28 3.76 23.90
C ALA A 280 -1.17 5.20 23.38
N GLN A 281 -2.01 6.12 23.87
CA GLN A 281 -1.97 7.54 23.50
C GLN A 281 -0.64 8.20 23.91
N LEU A 282 -0.12 7.88 25.10
CA LEU A 282 1.18 8.39 25.55
C LEU A 282 2.31 7.91 24.62
N LEU A 283 2.34 6.63 24.27
CA LEU A 283 3.32 6.07 23.34
C LEU A 283 3.22 6.72 21.95
N ILE A 284 2.00 6.91 21.43
CA ILE A 284 1.76 7.59 20.15
C ILE A 284 2.27 9.04 20.21
N ALA A 285 2.01 9.76 21.31
CA ALA A 285 2.48 11.13 21.49
C ALA A 285 4.01 11.23 21.55
N GLN A 286 4.66 10.31 22.26
CA GLN A 286 6.12 10.21 22.30
C GLN A 286 6.69 9.93 20.90
N ALA A 287 6.18 8.91 20.22
CA ALA A 287 6.60 8.53 18.87
C ALA A 287 6.47 9.70 17.87
N ARG A 288 5.36 10.45 17.95
CA ARG A 288 5.10 11.65 17.15
C ARG A 288 6.10 12.77 17.38
N ASN A 289 6.41 13.08 18.64
CA ASN A 289 7.37 14.12 18.99
C ASN A 289 8.76 13.76 18.46
N GLU A 290 9.19 12.52 18.69
CA GLU A 290 10.48 12.07 18.24
C GLU A 290 10.58 11.98 16.70
N ALA A 291 9.53 11.51 16.01
CA ALA A 291 9.49 11.47 14.54
C ALA A 291 9.66 12.85 13.90
N ASP A 292 9.25 13.91 14.61
CA ASP A 292 9.35 15.30 14.19
C ASP A 292 10.69 15.97 14.54
N THR A 293 11.56 15.30 15.27
CA THR A 293 12.81 15.87 15.76
C THR A 293 13.94 15.66 14.74
N PRO A 294 14.42 16.69 14.01
CA PRO A 294 15.38 16.49 12.91
C PRO A 294 16.75 15.96 13.36
N ALA A 295 17.14 16.25 14.61
CA ALA A 295 18.40 15.80 15.19
C ALA A 295 18.52 14.27 15.24
N PHE A 296 17.39 13.57 15.31
CA PHE A 296 17.36 12.11 15.35
C PHE A 296 17.64 11.46 14.00
N LYS A 297 17.41 12.16 12.88
CA LYS A 297 17.63 11.65 11.51
C LYS A 297 16.96 10.28 11.29
N TRP A 298 15.66 10.21 11.57
CA TRP A 298 14.88 8.97 11.49
C TRP A 298 14.10 8.83 10.19
N GLY A 299 13.96 7.61 9.72
CA GLY A 299 13.08 7.29 8.60
C GLY A 299 12.46 5.92 8.79
N PHE A 300 11.39 5.66 8.04
CA PHE A 300 10.99 4.28 7.81
C PHE A 300 11.99 3.64 6.84
N ALA A 301 12.18 2.33 6.95
CA ALA A 301 13.17 1.58 6.16
C ALA A 301 13.05 1.79 4.64
N GLY A 302 11.85 2.13 4.15
CA GLY A 302 11.66 2.75 2.84
C GLY A 302 10.32 2.44 2.19
N VAL A 303 10.03 3.19 1.13
CA VAL A 303 8.99 2.86 0.14
C VAL A 303 9.59 1.88 -0.86
N PHE A 304 9.00 0.69 -0.94
CA PHE A 304 9.35 -0.34 -1.89
C PHE A 304 8.43 -0.25 -3.10
N SER A 305 8.98 0.07 -4.26
CA SER A 305 8.27 0.04 -5.53
C SER A 305 8.74 -1.14 -6.35
N THR A 306 7.79 -1.94 -6.86
CA THR A 306 8.05 -3.12 -7.67
C THR A 306 7.21 -3.07 -8.92
N ILE A 307 7.83 -3.12 -10.08
CA ILE A 307 7.13 -3.29 -11.36
C ILE A 307 7.55 -4.61 -12.00
N CYS A 308 6.58 -5.31 -12.55
CA CYS A 308 6.80 -6.62 -13.15
C CYS A 308 5.97 -6.78 -14.42
N LEU A 309 6.54 -7.44 -15.43
CA LEU A 309 5.87 -7.76 -16.68
C LEU A 309 5.21 -9.14 -16.59
N HIS A 310 3.95 -9.27 -17.01
CA HIS A 310 3.39 -10.57 -17.30
C HIS A 310 3.99 -11.06 -18.61
N ARG A 311 4.72 -12.19 -18.56
CA ARG A 311 5.40 -12.77 -19.74
C ARG A 311 4.46 -12.81 -20.96
N SER A 312 4.86 -12.18 -22.05
CA SER A 312 4.28 -12.37 -23.38
C SER A 312 4.94 -13.58 -24.05
N LYS A 313 4.29 -14.20 -25.04
CA LYS A 313 4.98 -15.09 -25.98
C LYS A 313 5.87 -14.25 -26.90
N GLY A 314 7.00 -13.74 -26.42
CA GLY A 314 8.02 -13.06 -27.24
C GLY A 314 8.56 -11.75 -26.65
N ALA A 315 9.88 -11.75 -26.42
CA ALA A 315 10.78 -10.63 -26.08
C ALA A 315 10.69 -10.02 -24.66
N SER A 316 11.85 -10.01 -23.98
CA SER A 316 12.14 -9.28 -22.74
C SER A 316 12.26 -7.78 -22.99
N VAL A 317 11.59 -6.95 -22.20
CA VAL A 317 11.68 -5.49 -22.28
C VAL A 317 12.54 -5.00 -21.12
N LYS A 318 13.67 -4.34 -21.40
CA LYS A 318 14.45 -3.68 -20.34
C LYS A 318 13.70 -2.45 -19.85
N ILE A 319 13.44 -2.38 -18.55
CA ILE A 319 12.73 -1.25 -17.93
C ILE A 319 13.73 -0.38 -17.18
N ALA A 320 13.57 0.94 -17.28
CA ALA A 320 14.23 1.90 -16.42
C ALA A 320 13.20 2.92 -15.94
N LEU A 321 12.84 2.87 -14.66
CA LEU A 321 12.16 3.98 -13.99
C LEU A 321 13.22 5.01 -13.58
N VAL A 322 13.01 6.30 -13.82
CA VAL A 322 13.76 7.45 -13.26
C VAL A 322 15.28 7.51 -13.59
N SER A 323 15.80 8.72 -13.86
CA SER A 323 17.16 8.92 -14.37
C SER A 323 18.25 8.26 -13.51
N SER A 324 19.28 7.74 -14.20
CA SER A 324 20.41 6.94 -13.69
C SER A 324 21.29 7.59 -12.60
N LYS A 325 20.97 8.82 -12.16
CA LYS A 325 21.72 9.50 -11.08
C LYS A 325 21.37 9.00 -9.67
N CYS A 326 20.20 8.39 -9.46
CA CYS A 326 19.73 7.96 -8.13
C CYS A 326 20.29 6.61 -7.63
N VAL A 327 20.83 5.76 -8.50
CA VAL A 327 20.99 4.32 -8.20
C VAL A 327 22.27 3.97 -7.42
N ARG A 328 23.31 4.81 -7.42
CA ARG A 328 24.65 4.39 -6.96
C ARG A 328 24.88 4.43 -5.44
N ARG A 329 24.02 5.07 -4.64
CA ARG A 329 24.22 5.17 -3.17
C ARG A 329 23.41 4.16 -2.33
N TYR A 330 22.33 3.59 -2.84
CA TYR A 330 21.35 2.85 -2.02
C TYR A 330 21.51 1.32 -1.97
N ASN A 331 22.38 0.73 -2.80
CA ASN A 331 22.69 -0.70 -2.70
C ASN A 331 23.48 -1.05 -1.43
N ALA A 332 24.10 -0.07 -0.75
CA ALA A 332 24.80 -0.28 0.51
C ALA A 332 23.82 -0.53 1.69
N SER A 333 22.73 0.25 1.81
CA SER A 333 21.79 0.11 2.93
C SER A 333 20.91 -1.15 2.84
N LEU A 334 20.63 -1.67 1.64
CA LEU A 334 19.94 -2.96 1.48
C LEU A 334 20.77 -4.14 2.03
N SER A 335 22.10 -4.05 2.00
CA SER A 335 22.96 -5.08 2.59
C SER A 335 22.96 -5.01 4.13
N GLU A 336 22.86 -3.81 4.70
CA GLU A 336 22.71 -3.61 6.15
C GLU A 336 21.32 -4.06 6.64
N CYS A 337 20.25 -3.77 5.89
CA CYS A 337 18.90 -4.29 6.18
C CYS A 337 18.81 -5.81 6.10
N ARG A 338 19.62 -6.47 5.26
CA ARG A 338 19.68 -7.94 5.18
C ARG A 338 20.55 -8.57 6.27
N ASN A 339 21.54 -7.84 6.77
CA ASN A 339 22.49 -8.34 7.77
C ASN A 339 22.07 -8.00 9.22
N ALA A 340 21.02 -7.19 9.40
CA ALA A 340 20.47 -6.84 10.71
C ALA A 340 19.40 -7.83 11.23
N TYR A 341 19.16 -8.95 10.53
CA TYR A 341 18.19 -9.98 10.90
C TYR A 341 18.70 -11.40 10.68
#